data_AF-A0A9R1P676-F1
#
_entry.id   AF-A0A9R1P676-F1
#
_cell.length_a   1.000
_cell.length_b   1.000
_cell.length_c   1.000
_cell.angle_alpha   90.00
_cell.angle_beta   90.00
_cell.angle_gamma   90.00
#
_symmetry.space_group_name_H-M   'P 1'
#
loop_
_entity.id
_entity.type
_entity.pdbx_description
1 polymer ?
#
loop_
_entity_poly.entity_id
_entity_poly.type
_entity_poly.pdbx_seq_one_letter_code
_entity_poly.pdbx_strand_id
1 'polypeptide(L)'
;MSFRSIEQLLRRNSKIKISQSIANGIHDQKEERSVQALRESLLATNQLPEKFDDHHVLLRFLRMRGFNVIKAKEMFLNMLKWREDCAVDTIAKDFKFEEFDALKRCYPHGFHGVDRFGRPLYIERIGSVDLSKLMQVTSIDRYIKYHISEQEKTLSLRYPACSVAAKKHISSTTAILDVKGLGMNNFSKAAREMFIEIQKIDSNYYPETLHQLYIINAGSGFRALWKVLKAFMEARTLKKIQVLGTNYLSTVLEAVEPSNLPEFLGGTCTCSATGGCLLQDKGPWTDAGIIRASKVRYDASFKVCSKVAGKLN
;
A
#
# COMPACT_ATOMS: atom_id res chain seq x y z
N MET A 1 -37.24 0.37 31.50
CA MET A 1 -35.98 0.80 30.86
C MET A 1 -36.05 2.31 30.64
N SER A 2 -35.04 3.09 31.03
CA SER A 2 -35.12 4.55 30.96
C SER A 2 -34.84 5.06 29.54
N PHE A 3 -35.43 6.20 29.16
CA PHE A 3 -35.21 6.84 27.85
C PHE A 3 -33.72 7.03 27.53
N ARG A 4 -32.89 7.34 28.54
CA ARG A 4 -31.43 7.47 28.41
C ARG A 4 -30.73 6.17 27.99
N SER A 5 -31.22 5.00 28.44
CA SER A 5 -30.66 3.70 28.05
C SER A 5 -30.97 3.34 26.58
N ILE A 6 -32.12 3.78 26.07
CA ILE A 6 -32.55 3.53 24.69
C ILE A 6 -31.73 4.40 23.73
N GLU A 7 -31.51 5.68 24.05
CA GLU A 7 -30.64 6.55 23.24
C GLU A 7 -29.20 6.06 23.17
N GLN A 8 -28.65 5.54 24.28
CA GLN A 8 -27.31 4.96 24.30
C GLN A 8 -27.22 3.70 23.44
N LEU A 9 -28.22 2.83 23.48
CA LEU A 9 -28.33 1.64 22.61
C LEU A 9 -28.46 2.01 21.13
N LEU A 10 -29.30 3.00 20.80
CA LEU A 10 -29.48 3.48 19.43
C LEU A 10 -28.20 4.13 18.87
N ARG A 11 -27.50 4.94 19.68
CA ARG A 11 -26.19 5.53 19.31
C ARG A 11 -25.11 4.46 19.15
N ARG A 12 -25.13 3.41 19.95
CA ARG A 12 -24.18 2.28 19.84
C ARG A 12 -24.45 1.48 18.56
N ASN A 13 -25.71 1.19 18.26
CA ASN A 13 -26.12 0.49 17.05
C ASN A 13 -25.84 1.30 15.77
N SER A 14 -26.03 2.63 15.80
CA SER A 14 -25.70 3.49 14.66
C SER A 14 -24.19 3.58 14.42
N LYS A 15 -23.38 3.68 15.49
CA LYS A 15 -21.91 3.63 15.39
C LYS A 15 -21.41 2.30 14.87
N ILE A 16 -22.04 1.18 15.25
CA ILE A 16 -21.70 -0.16 14.74
C ILE A 16 -22.06 -0.27 13.24
N LYS A 17 -23.27 0.16 12.84
CA LYS A 17 -23.68 0.16 11.43
C LYS A 17 -22.80 1.03 10.54
N ILE A 18 -22.45 2.25 10.99
CA ILE A 18 -21.53 3.14 10.27
C ILE A 18 -20.12 2.54 10.23
N SER A 19 -19.69 1.91 11.33
CA SER A 19 -18.40 1.22 11.39
C SER A 19 -18.32 0.08 10.38
N GLN A 20 -19.41 -0.67 10.22
CA GLN A 20 -19.57 -1.78 9.27
C GLN A 20 -19.68 -1.30 7.82
N SER A 21 -20.50 -0.30 7.52
CA SER A 21 -20.69 0.19 6.14
C SER A 21 -19.41 0.77 5.55
N ILE A 22 -18.59 1.41 6.38
CA ILE A 22 -17.29 1.96 5.99
C ILE A 22 -16.21 0.86 5.93
N ALA A 23 -16.29 -0.19 6.76
CA ALA A 23 -15.35 -1.32 6.71
C ALA A 23 -15.57 -2.16 5.44
N ASN A 24 -16.83 -2.40 5.10
CA ASN A 24 -17.24 -3.21 3.95
C ASN A 24 -17.14 -2.38 2.65
N GLY A 25 -17.52 -1.10 2.65
CA GLY A 25 -17.61 -0.33 1.42
C GLY A 25 -18.86 -0.72 0.61
N ILE A 26 -19.10 -0.02 -0.50
CA ILE A 26 -20.19 -0.37 -1.43
C ILE A 26 -19.63 -1.46 -2.35
N HIS A 27 -20.16 -2.68 -2.23
CA HIS A 27 -19.73 -3.82 -3.06
C HIS A 27 -20.54 -3.89 -4.35
N ASP A 28 -19.85 -4.03 -5.47
CA ASP A 28 -20.47 -4.40 -6.74
C ASP A 28 -20.93 -5.86 -6.68
N GLN A 29 -22.18 -6.12 -7.08
CA GLN A 29 -22.79 -7.45 -6.93
C GLN A 29 -22.07 -8.54 -7.76
N LYS A 30 -21.44 -8.17 -8.88
CA LYS A 30 -20.64 -9.08 -9.69
C LYS A 30 -19.30 -9.36 -9.02
N GLU A 31 -18.67 -8.35 -8.42
CA GLU A 31 -17.45 -8.55 -7.61
C GLU A 31 -17.71 -9.50 -6.42
N GLU A 32 -18.84 -9.33 -5.71
CA GLU A 32 -19.20 -10.18 -4.57
C GLU A 32 -19.32 -11.65 -4.96
N ARG A 33 -19.98 -11.94 -6.10
CA ARG A 33 -20.10 -13.33 -6.61
C ARG A 33 -18.74 -13.95 -6.91
N SER A 34 -17.83 -13.19 -7.51
CA SER A 34 -16.48 -13.68 -7.79
C SER A 34 -15.66 -13.90 -6.52
N VAL A 35 -15.78 -13.01 -5.53
CA VAL A 35 -15.14 -13.17 -4.22
C VAL A 35 -15.64 -14.43 -3.53
N GLN A 36 -16.96 -14.64 -3.53
CA GLN A 36 -17.55 -15.83 -2.92
C GLN A 36 -17.12 -17.12 -3.63
N ALA A 37 -17.09 -17.14 -4.96
CA ALA A 37 -16.59 -18.29 -5.72
C ALA A 37 -15.11 -18.61 -5.42
N LEU A 38 -14.26 -17.59 -5.28
CA LEU A 38 -12.87 -17.78 -4.88
C LEU A 38 -12.76 -18.31 -3.45
N ARG A 39 -13.52 -17.74 -2.52
CA ARG A 39 -13.59 -18.17 -1.12
C ARG A 39 -13.99 -19.63 -1.00
N GLU A 40 -15.09 -20.03 -1.63
CA GLU A 40 -15.56 -21.42 -1.65
C GLU A 40 -14.52 -22.37 -2.23
N SER A 41 -13.87 -21.97 -3.34
CA SER A 41 -12.81 -22.78 -3.95
C SER A 41 -11.61 -22.99 -3.01
N LEU A 42 -11.22 -21.99 -2.22
CA LEU A 42 -10.12 -22.11 -1.25
C LEU A 42 -10.53 -22.91 0.00
N LEU A 43 -11.76 -22.74 0.47
CA LEU A 43 -12.30 -23.51 1.62
C LEU A 43 -12.46 -25.00 1.29
N ALA A 44 -12.91 -25.33 0.07
CA ALA A 44 -13.06 -26.72 -0.37
C ALA A 44 -11.75 -27.52 -0.34
N THR A 45 -10.60 -26.85 -0.39
CA THR A 45 -9.27 -27.46 -0.28
C THR A 45 -8.58 -27.16 1.06
N ASN A 46 -9.26 -26.53 2.03
CA ASN A 46 -8.72 -26.09 3.32
C ASN A 46 -7.47 -25.19 3.19
N GLN A 47 -7.46 -24.30 2.18
CA GLN A 47 -6.33 -23.41 1.87
C GLN A 47 -6.66 -21.93 2.09
N LEU A 48 -7.67 -21.62 2.92
CA LEU A 48 -8.03 -20.25 3.30
C LEU A 48 -7.76 -20.03 4.80
N PRO A 49 -6.57 -19.51 5.18
CA PRO A 49 -6.32 -19.13 6.56
C PRO A 49 -7.24 -17.98 7.00
N GLU A 50 -7.76 -18.02 8.22
CA GLU A 50 -8.70 -17.00 8.78
C GLU A 50 -8.13 -15.58 8.66
N LYS A 51 -6.82 -15.41 8.85
CA LYS A 51 -6.10 -14.13 8.69
C LYS A 51 -6.32 -13.48 7.32
N PHE A 52 -6.52 -14.28 6.28
CA PHE A 52 -6.67 -13.84 4.89
C PHE A 52 -8.10 -14.03 4.34
N ASP A 53 -9.05 -14.51 5.15
CA ASP A 53 -10.47 -14.54 4.79
C ASP A 53 -11.12 -13.16 4.97
N ASP A 54 -10.68 -12.23 4.15
CA ASP A 54 -11.21 -10.88 4.07
C ASP A 54 -11.65 -10.59 2.62
N HIS A 55 -12.83 -9.98 2.46
CA HIS A 55 -13.39 -9.67 1.14
C HIS A 55 -12.41 -8.84 0.29
N HIS A 56 -11.79 -7.80 0.86
CA HIS A 56 -10.90 -6.90 0.13
C HIS A 56 -9.53 -7.53 -0.15
N VAL A 57 -9.07 -8.47 0.66
CA VAL A 57 -7.91 -9.31 0.34
C VAL A 57 -8.22 -10.16 -0.90
N LEU A 58 -9.27 -10.97 -0.89
CA LEU A 58 -9.62 -11.85 -2.00
C LEU A 58 -9.91 -11.09 -3.31
N LEU A 59 -10.62 -9.96 -3.20
CA LEU A 59 -10.96 -9.11 -4.34
C LEU A 59 -9.72 -8.58 -5.09
N ARG A 60 -8.61 -8.30 -4.38
CA ARG A 60 -7.37 -7.80 -5.02
C ARG A 60 -6.75 -8.83 -5.96
N PHE A 61 -6.75 -10.11 -5.58
CA PHE A 61 -6.27 -11.21 -6.44
C PHE A 61 -7.17 -11.39 -7.67
N LEU A 62 -8.49 -11.32 -7.48
CA LEU A 62 -9.45 -11.36 -8.58
C LEU A 62 -9.24 -10.21 -9.56
N ARG A 63 -9.15 -8.96 -9.08
CA ARG A 63 -8.93 -7.79 -9.93
C ARG A 63 -7.64 -7.91 -10.74
N MET A 64 -6.55 -8.35 -10.11
CA MET A 64 -5.27 -8.56 -10.79
C MET A 64 -5.37 -9.60 -11.92
N ARG A 65 -6.11 -10.69 -11.70
CA ARG A 65 -6.29 -11.77 -12.68
C ARG A 65 -7.56 -11.64 -13.54
N GLY A 66 -8.12 -10.43 -13.63
CA GLY A 66 -9.27 -10.14 -14.50
C GLY A 66 -10.52 -10.94 -14.14
N PHE A 67 -10.73 -11.21 -12.85
CA PHE A 67 -11.81 -12.02 -12.28
C PHE A 67 -11.81 -13.50 -12.71
N ASN A 68 -10.68 -14.01 -13.23
CA ASN A 68 -10.49 -15.44 -13.41
C ASN A 68 -10.21 -16.12 -12.06
N VAL A 69 -11.20 -16.85 -11.54
CA VAL A 69 -11.13 -17.49 -10.20
C VAL A 69 -9.98 -18.48 -10.09
N ILE A 70 -9.72 -19.28 -11.12
CA ILE A 70 -8.64 -20.29 -11.11
C ILE A 70 -7.27 -19.61 -10.99
N LYS A 71 -7.00 -18.62 -11.84
CA LYS A 71 -5.74 -17.86 -11.82
C LYS A 71 -5.60 -17.04 -10.53
N ALA A 72 -6.70 -16.52 -10.00
CA ALA A 72 -6.70 -15.79 -8.73
C ALA A 72 -6.38 -16.73 -7.56
N LYS A 73 -6.96 -17.94 -7.54
CA LYS A 73 -6.64 -18.99 -6.55
C LYS A 73 -5.16 -19.36 -6.61
N GLU A 74 -4.64 -19.67 -7.80
CA GLU A 74 -3.22 -19.99 -7.98
C GLU A 74 -2.31 -18.88 -7.45
N MET A 75 -2.59 -17.63 -7.81
CA MET A 75 -1.84 -16.47 -7.33
C MET A 75 -1.91 -16.30 -5.81
N PHE A 76 -3.09 -16.50 -5.21
CA PHE A 76 -3.29 -16.43 -3.76
C PHE A 76 -2.49 -17.52 -3.03
N LEU A 77 -2.51 -18.76 -3.51
CA LEU A 77 -1.74 -19.86 -2.94
C LEU A 77 -0.23 -19.64 -3.07
N ASN A 78 0.23 -19.11 -4.20
CA ASN A 78 1.63 -18.73 -4.40
C ASN A 78 2.06 -17.63 -3.42
N MET A 79 1.17 -16.69 -3.09
CA MET A 79 1.41 -15.69 -2.04
C MET A 79 1.53 -16.35 -0.67
N LEU A 80 0.61 -17.25 -0.29
CA LEU A 80 0.70 -17.94 1.01
C LEU A 80 2.02 -18.71 1.15
N LYS A 81 2.42 -19.47 0.14
CA LYS A 81 3.69 -20.19 0.12
C LYS A 81 4.89 -19.25 0.25
N TRP A 82 4.91 -18.17 -0.53
CA TRP A 82 5.98 -17.18 -0.46
C TRP A 82 6.11 -16.55 0.94
N ARG A 83 4.97 -16.28 1.60
CA ARG A 83 4.98 -15.74 2.97
C ARG A 83 5.61 -16.69 3.97
N GLU A 84 5.36 -17.99 3.83
CA GLU A 84 6.00 -19.03 4.62
C GLU A 84 7.50 -19.10 4.33
N ASP A 85 7.87 -19.26 3.06
CA ASP A 85 9.27 -19.38 2.61
C ASP A 85 10.14 -18.17 3.04
N CYS A 86 9.55 -16.97 3.08
CA CYS A 86 10.25 -15.73 3.42
C CYS A 86 10.02 -15.24 4.86
N ALA A 87 9.32 -16.02 5.70
CA ALA A 87 8.94 -15.64 7.07
C ALA A 87 8.29 -14.24 7.18
N VAL A 88 7.42 -13.90 6.22
CA VAL A 88 6.84 -12.56 6.09
C VAL A 88 5.95 -12.22 7.29
N ASP A 89 5.26 -13.20 7.87
CA ASP A 89 4.34 -12.98 8.99
C ASP A 89 5.03 -12.54 10.28
N THR A 90 6.33 -12.84 10.44
CA THR A 90 7.12 -12.43 11.62
C THR A 90 8.08 -11.28 11.31
N ILE A 91 8.13 -10.79 10.08
CA ILE A 91 9.11 -9.80 9.63
C ILE A 91 9.11 -8.52 10.50
N ALA A 92 7.94 -8.04 10.91
CA ALA A 92 7.80 -6.84 11.73
C ALA A 92 8.42 -6.99 13.14
N LYS A 93 8.58 -8.23 13.61
CA LYS A 93 9.20 -8.57 14.91
C LYS A 93 10.68 -8.92 14.74
N ASP A 94 11.00 -9.70 13.73
CA ASP A 94 12.30 -10.39 13.62
C ASP A 94 13.32 -9.58 12.81
N PHE A 95 12.87 -8.76 11.86
CA PHE A 95 13.75 -7.97 11.01
C PHE A 95 14.00 -6.58 11.58
N LYS A 96 15.27 -6.27 11.85
CA LYS A 96 15.74 -4.93 12.22
C LYS A 96 16.59 -4.36 11.09
N PHE A 97 16.19 -3.19 10.62
CA PHE A 97 16.90 -2.46 9.58
C PHE A 97 17.75 -1.35 10.19
N GLU A 98 18.89 -1.75 10.75
CA GLU A 98 19.77 -0.90 11.55
C GLU A 98 20.38 0.25 10.74
N GLU A 99 20.55 0.05 9.43
CA GLU A 99 21.10 1.03 8.50
C GLU A 99 20.05 2.03 7.95
N PHE A 100 18.81 2.03 8.46
CA PHE A 100 17.72 2.87 7.97
C PHE A 100 18.10 4.36 7.87
N ASP A 101 18.72 4.92 8.91
CA ASP A 101 19.11 6.34 8.92
C ASP A 101 20.19 6.64 7.88
N ALA A 102 21.13 5.71 7.68
CA ALA A 102 22.14 5.83 6.63
C ALA A 102 21.52 5.74 5.24
N LEU A 103 20.55 4.84 5.04
CA LEU A 103 19.79 4.71 3.81
C LEU A 103 19.03 6.00 3.49
N LYS A 104 18.32 6.60 4.45
CA LYS A 104 17.53 7.83 4.22
C LYS A 104 18.38 9.00 3.72
N ARG A 105 19.66 9.06 4.11
CA ARG A 105 20.59 10.10 3.65
C ARG A 105 21.00 9.94 2.18
N CYS A 106 21.11 8.73 1.67
CA CYS A 106 21.50 8.47 0.27
C CYS A 106 20.32 8.15 -0.65
N TYR A 107 19.18 7.77 -0.09
CA TYR A 107 17.96 7.42 -0.81
C TYR A 107 16.74 8.02 -0.10
N PRO A 108 16.41 9.30 -0.35
CA PRO A 108 15.26 9.94 0.28
C PRO A 108 13.94 9.35 -0.23
N HIS A 109 13.21 8.65 0.64
CA HIS A 109 11.94 8.01 0.30
C HIS A 109 11.05 7.88 1.54
N GLY A 110 9.78 7.54 1.39
CA GLY A 110 8.88 7.20 2.50
C GLY A 110 7.46 7.71 2.32
N PHE A 111 6.60 7.33 3.26
CA PHE A 111 5.23 7.83 3.31
C PHE A 111 5.15 9.22 3.95
N HIS A 112 4.31 10.09 3.39
CA HIS A 112 4.17 11.46 3.84
C HIS A 112 2.78 12.02 3.55
N GLY A 113 1.92 12.06 4.57
CA GLY A 113 0.56 12.57 4.45
C GLY A 113 -0.32 11.66 3.60
N VAL A 114 -1.35 12.27 2.99
CA VAL A 114 -2.33 11.56 2.17
C VAL A 114 -2.68 12.35 0.91
N ASP A 115 -3.18 11.65 -0.10
CA ASP A 115 -3.85 12.29 -1.24
C ASP A 115 -5.19 12.93 -0.82
N ARG A 116 -5.83 13.70 -1.70
CA ARG A 116 -7.14 14.36 -1.46
C ARG A 116 -8.26 13.39 -1.11
N PHE A 117 -8.07 12.10 -1.37
CA PHE A 117 -9.02 11.04 -1.08
C PHE A 117 -8.62 10.22 0.15
N GLY A 118 -7.60 10.63 0.91
CA GLY A 118 -7.18 9.97 2.14
C GLY A 118 -6.34 8.71 1.94
N ARG A 119 -5.82 8.44 0.73
CA ARG A 119 -4.87 7.34 0.50
C ARG A 119 -3.48 7.75 0.99
N PRO A 120 -2.69 6.86 1.62
CA PRO A 120 -1.29 7.15 1.93
C PRO A 120 -0.56 7.66 0.71
N LEU A 121 0.24 8.71 0.89
CA LEU A 121 1.11 9.24 -0.15
C LEU A 121 2.53 8.71 0.07
N TYR A 122 3.03 7.90 -0.86
CA TYR A 122 4.40 7.42 -0.87
C TYR A 122 5.24 8.26 -1.83
N ILE A 123 6.42 8.71 -1.40
CA ILE A 123 7.30 9.58 -2.19
C ILE A 123 8.69 8.99 -2.20
N GLU A 124 9.33 8.98 -3.35
CA GLU A 124 10.69 8.49 -3.50
C GLU A 124 11.47 9.31 -4.52
N ARG A 125 12.66 9.76 -4.13
CA ARG A 125 13.53 10.62 -4.94
C ARG A 125 14.66 9.82 -5.58
N ILE A 126 14.28 8.92 -6.49
CA ILE A 126 15.21 8.01 -7.18
C ILE A 126 16.33 8.79 -7.89
N GLY A 127 16.03 9.94 -8.48
CA GLY A 127 17.02 10.80 -9.12
C GLY A 127 18.11 11.36 -8.21
N SER A 128 17.89 11.33 -6.90
CA SER A 128 18.87 11.75 -5.90
C SER A 128 19.68 10.58 -5.32
N VAL A 129 19.47 9.35 -5.81
CA VAL A 129 20.13 8.16 -5.29
C VAL A 129 21.57 8.08 -5.74
N ASP A 130 22.47 8.05 -4.76
CA ASP A 130 23.86 7.65 -4.97
C ASP A 130 23.94 6.12 -4.82
N LEU A 131 23.85 5.42 -5.95
CA LEU A 131 23.79 3.95 -5.97
C LEU A 131 25.07 3.32 -5.39
N SER A 132 26.23 3.97 -5.57
CA SER A 132 27.49 3.50 -5.01
C SER A 132 27.47 3.55 -3.49
N LYS A 133 26.97 4.66 -2.91
CA LYS A 133 26.77 4.75 -1.45
C LYS A 133 25.67 3.81 -0.95
N LEU A 134 24.58 3.66 -1.71
CA LEU A 134 23.49 2.74 -1.36
C LEU A 134 24.02 1.31 -1.15
N MET A 135 24.84 0.84 -2.10
CA MET A 135 25.43 -0.49 -2.05
C MET A 135 26.54 -0.65 -0.99
N GLN A 136 27.04 0.46 -0.42
CA GLN A 136 27.94 0.43 0.75
C GLN A 136 27.16 0.41 2.07
N VAL A 137 25.91 0.87 2.07
CA VAL A 137 25.08 1.01 3.28
C VAL A 137 24.24 -0.24 3.52
N THR A 138 23.69 -0.86 2.46
CA THR A 138 22.82 -2.03 2.55
C THR A 138 23.12 -3.01 1.42
N SER A 139 22.66 -4.26 1.57
CA SER A 139 22.55 -5.21 0.47
C SER A 139 21.18 -5.16 -0.20
N ILE A 140 21.07 -5.74 -1.40
CA ILE A 140 19.78 -5.91 -2.10
C ILE A 140 18.83 -6.73 -1.21
N ASP A 141 19.25 -7.88 -0.70
CA ASP A 141 18.43 -8.74 0.17
C ASP A 141 17.88 -8.02 1.40
N ARG A 142 18.70 -7.20 2.07
CA ARG A 142 18.26 -6.43 3.24
C ARG A 142 17.28 -5.33 2.84
N TYR A 143 17.51 -4.65 1.72
CA TYR A 143 16.56 -3.67 1.20
C TYR A 143 15.22 -4.32 0.80
N ILE A 144 15.24 -5.51 0.20
CA ILE A 144 14.04 -6.28 -0.13
C ILE A 144 13.26 -6.65 1.14
N LYS A 145 13.92 -7.12 2.19
CA LYS A 145 13.27 -7.37 3.49
C LYS A 145 12.67 -6.10 4.10
N TYR A 146 13.38 -4.97 3.99
CA TYR A 146 12.85 -3.68 4.40
C TYR A 146 11.61 -3.27 3.59
N HIS A 147 11.62 -3.43 2.27
CA HIS A 147 10.46 -3.18 1.40
C HIS A 147 9.25 -4.03 1.82
N ILE A 148 9.45 -5.34 2.03
CA ILE A 148 8.41 -6.25 2.51
C ILE A 148 7.86 -5.77 3.88
N SER A 149 8.74 -5.40 4.81
CA SER A 149 8.34 -4.86 6.12
C SER A 149 7.50 -3.59 5.98
N GLU A 150 7.85 -2.69 5.06
CA GLU A 150 7.07 -1.48 4.79
C GLU A 150 5.71 -1.78 4.13
N GLN A 151 5.61 -2.81 3.29
CA GLN A 151 4.33 -3.29 2.75
C GLN A 151 3.43 -3.87 3.85
N GLU A 152 3.98 -4.71 4.74
CA GLU A 152 3.24 -5.26 5.89
C GLU A 152 2.77 -4.17 6.86
N LYS A 153 3.64 -3.19 7.14
CA LYS A 153 3.28 -2.01 7.94
C LYS A 153 2.19 -1.18 7.26
N THR A 154 2.24 -1.04 5.94
CA THR A 154 1.21 -0.31 5.20
C THR A 154 -0.16 -0.99 5.32
N LEU A 155 -0.21 -2.30 5.11
CA LEU A 155 -1.44 -3.09 5.22
C LEU A 155 -2.03 -3.10 6.64
N SER A 156 -1.18 -3.27 7.66
CA SER A 156 -1.63 -3.45 9.05
C SER A 156 -1.83 -2.15 9.82
N LEU A 157 -1.19 -1.05 9.42
CA LEU A 157 -1.21 0.21 10.15
C LEU A 157 -1.70 1.39 9.30
N ARG A 158 -1.11 1.62 8.13
CA ARG A 158 -1.38 2.83 7.33
C ARG A 158 -2.78 2.81 6.72
N TYR A 159 -3.17 1.71 6.08
CA TYR A 159 -4.50 1.54 5.48
C TYR A 159 -5.64 1.61 6.51
N PRO A 160 -5.57 0.92 7.67
CA PRO A 160 -6.59 1.06 8.71
C PRO A 160 -6.70 2.47 9.27
N ALA A 161 -5.57 3.13 9.55
CA ALA A 161 -5.56 4.51 10.06
C ALA A 161 -6.16 5.50 9.03
N CYS A 162 -5.78 5.37 7.76
CA CYS A 162 -6.34 6.17 6.68
C CYS A 162 -7.84 5.90 6.49
N SER A 163 -8.28 4.65 6.63
CA SER A 163 -9.69 4.30 6.51
C SER A 163 -10.55 4.93 7.61
N VAL A 164 -10.02 5.03 8.83
CA VAL A 164 -10.66 5.74 9.95
C VAL A 164 -10.70 7.25 9.66
N ALA A 165 -9.57 7.85 9.29
CA ALA A 165 -9.46 9.28 9.05
C ALA A 165 -10.37 9.75 7.89
N ALA A 166 -10.37 9.00 6.78
CA ALA A 166 -11.14 9.30 5.59
C ALA A 166 -12.61 8.84 5.68
N LYS A 167 -12.98 8.12 6.75
CA LYS A 167 -14.32 7.53 6.93
C LYS A 167 -14.79 6.69 5.74
N LYS A 168 -13.87 6.00 5.08
CA LYS A 168 -14.12 5.09 3.94
C LYS A 168 -13.04 4.02 3.89
N HIS A 169 -13.30 2.90 3.22
CA HIS A 169 -12.28 1.86 3.05
C HIS A 169 -11.11 2.37 2.19
N ILE A 170 -9.89 2.32 2.72
CA ILE A 170 -8.63 2.65 2.04
C ILE A 170 -7.77 1.39 2.00
N SER A 171 -7.42 0.94 0.80
CA SER A 171 -6.59 -0.25 0.56
C SER A 171 -5.59 -0.07 -0.58
N SER A 172 -5.35 1.19 -0.97
CA SER A 172 -4.40 1.54 -2.03
C SER A 172 -3.64 2.81 -1.70
N THR A 173 -2.50 2.98 -2.35
CA THR A 173 -1.51 4.06 -2.14
C THR A 173 -1.39 4.91 -3.40
N THR A 174 -1.22 6.22 -3.21
CA THR A 174 -0.80 7.15 -4.27
C THR A 174 0.71 7.35 -4.14
N ALA A 175 1.45 7.18 -5.24
CA ALA A 175 2.91 7.23 -5.24
C ALA A 175 3.44 8.36 -6.13
N ILE A 176 4.54 8.99 -5.71
CA ILE A 176 5.31 9.96 -6.50
C ILE A 176 6.77 9.49 -6.57
N LEU A 177 7.27 9.28 -7.78
CA LEU A 177 8.69 9.00 -8.05
C LEU A 177 9.32 10.20 -8.73
N ASP A 178 10.22 10.88 -8.04
CA ASP A 178 11.04 11.96 -8.60
C ASP A 178 12.29 11.37 -9.26
N VAL A 179 12.28 11.40 -10.60
CA VAL A 179 13.33 10.81 -11.44
C VAL A 179 14.26 11.86 -12.04
N LYS A 180 14.30 13.08 -11.46
CA LYS A 180 15.17 14.16 -11.91
C LYS A 180 16.63 13.70 -12.00
N GLY A 181 17.23 13.79 -13.18
CA GLY A 181 18.62 13.39 -13.40
C GLY A 181 18.83 11.90 -13.70
N LEU A 182 17.78 11.08 -13.73
CA LEU A 182 17.90 9.68 -14.17
C LEU A 182 17.90 9.55 -15.70
N GLY A 183 18.75 8.63 -16.17
CA GLY A 183 18.79 8.15 -17.54
C GLY A 183 19.32 6.71 -17.59
N MET A 184 19.64 6.24 -18.80
CA MET A 184 20.08 4.85 -19.04
C MET A 184 21.33 4.47 -18.24
N ASN A 185 22.26 5.40 -18.01
CA ASN A 185 23.51 5.15 -17.28
C ASN A 185 23.28 4.87 -15.78
N ASN A 186 22.11 5.21 -15.24
CA ASN A 186 21.75 4.95 -13.85
C ASN A 186 21.17 3.54 -13.64
N PHE A 187 20.80 2.83 -14.71
CA PHE A 187 20.20 1.51 -14.64
C PHE A 187 21.27 0.41 -14.68
N SER A 188 22.14 0.41 -13.67
CA SER A 188 23.16 -0.61 -13.46
C SER A 188 22.54 -2.00 -13.28
N LYS A 189 23.36 -3.06 -13.34
CA LYS A 189 22.90 -4.43 -13.09
C LYS A 189 22.20 -4.55 -11.72
N ALA A 190 22.80 -4.00 -10.67
CA ALA A 190 22.23 -4.02 -9.32
C ALA A 190 20.91 -3.24 -9.21
N ALA A 191 20.82 -2.05 -9.82
CA ALA A 191 19.57 -1.28 -9.85
C ALA A 191 18.46 -2.03 -10.59
N ARG A 192 18.80 -2.70 -11.69
CA ARG A 192 17.86 -3.52 -12.47
C ARG A 192 17.37 -4.74 -11.69
N GLU A 193 18.28 -5.46 -11.02
CA GLU A 193 17.93 -6.62 -10.20
C GLU A 193 17.01 -6.20 -9.04
N MET A 194 17.35 -5.14 -8.32
CA MET A 194 16.51 -4.58 -7.27
C MET A 194 15.11 -4.18 -7.79
N PHE A 195 15.04 -3.47 -8.91
CA PHE A 195 13.77 -3.05 -9.52
C PHE A 195 12.90 -4.26 -9.92
N ILE A 196 13.49 -5.27 -10.56
CA ILE A 196 12.77 -6.48 -11.01
C ILE A 196 12.23 -7.25 -9.79
N GLU A 197 13.04 -7.44 -8.76
CA GLU A 197 12.60 -8.18 -7.56
C GLU A 197 11.50 -7.43 -6.79
N ILE A 198 11.61 -6.10 -6.62
CA ILE A 198 10.55 -5.29 -5.99
C ILE A 198 9.26 -5.38 -6.79
N GLN A 199 9.35 -5.20 -8.12
CA GLN A 199 8.18 -5.27 -9.00
C GLN A 199 7.50 -6.65 -8.92
N LYS A 200 8.30 -7.71 -8.88
CA LYS A 200 7.82 -9.09 -8.79
C LYS A 200 7.10 -9.32 -7.47
N ILE A 201 7.67 -8.84 -6.36
CA ILE A 201 7.06 -8.92 -5.03
C ILE A 201 5.73 -8.18 -5.02
N ASP A 202 5.71 -6.92 -5.47
CA ASP A 202 4.52 -6.08 -5.43
C ASP A 202 3.40 -6.62 -6.34
N SER A 203 3.76 -7.12 -7.53
CA SER A 203 2.78 -7.62 -8.50
C SER A 203 2.22 -8.99 -8.12
N ASN A 204 3.04 -9.87 -7.52
CA ASN A 204 2.63 -11.24 -7.21
C ASN A 204 2.04 -11.41 -5.81
N TYR A 205 2.51 -10.64 -4.84
CA TYR A 205 2.19 -10.86 -3.42
C TYR A 205 1.44 -9.70 -2.77
N TYR A 206 1.52 -8.49 -3.35
CA TYR A 206 0.79 -7.31 -2.90
C TYR A 206 -0.10 -6.69 -4.00
N PRO A 207 -0.90 -7.50 -4.73
CA PRO A 207 -1.63 -7.03 -5.88
C PRO A 207 -2.62 -5.91 -5.53
N GLU A 208 -2.83 -5.02 -6.50
CA GLU A 208 -3.86 -3.96 -6.44
C GLU A 208 -3.72 -3.00 -5.24
N THR A 209 -2.51 -2.84 -4.70
CA THR A 209 -2.18 -1.86 -3.66
C THR A 209 -1.79 -0.49 -4.22
N LEU A 210 -1.46 -0.39 -5.51
CA LEU A 210 -1.25 0.90 -6.19
C LEU A 210 -2.59 1.49 -6.67
N HIS A 211 -2.87 2.72 -6.29
CA HIS A 211 -3.96 3.54 -6.86
C HIS A 211 -3.48 4.27 -8.12
N GLN A 212 -2.48 5.13 -7.94
CA GLN A 212 -1.93 6.01 -8.96
C GLN A 212 -0.45 6.25 -8.67
N LEU A 213 0.38 6.21 -9.71
CA LEU A 213 1.81 6.52 -9.65
C LEU A 213 2.10 7.71 -10.58
N TYR A 214 2.67 8.77 -10.02
CA TYR A 214 3.20 9.92 -10.75
C TYR A 214 4.71 9.81 -10.82
N ILE A 215 5.25 9.67 -12.03
CA ILE A 215 6.68 9.77 -12.28
C ILE A 215 6.95 11.19 -12.79
N ILE A 216 7.67 11.99 -12.01
CA ILE A 216 7.84 13.44 -12.24
C ILE A 216 9.28 13.80 -12.60
N ASN A 217 9.49 14.96 -13.21
CA ASN A 217 10.79 15.38 -13.74
C ASN A 217 11.38 14.39 -14.76
N ALA A 218 10.52 13.70 -15.52
CA ALA A 218 10.92 12.72 -16.51
C ALA A 218 11.50 13.39 -17.78
N GLY A 219 12.81 13.63 -17.77
CA GLY A 219 13.58 14.09 -18.92
C GLY A 219 13.70 13.05 -20.04
N SER A 220 14.38 13.41 -21.13
CA SER A 220 14.57 12.54 -22.30
C SER A 220 15.27 11.21 -21.95
N GLY A 221 16.30 11.26 -21.09
CA GLY A 221 17.02 10.09 -20.61
C GLY A 221 16.11 9.08 -19.89
N PHE A 222 15.31 9.55 -18.94
CA PHE A 222 14.34 8.69 -18.25
C PHE A 222 13.27 8.15 -19.21
N ARG A 223 12.78 8.96 -20.16
CA ARG A 223 11.78 8.51 -21.13
C ARG A 223 12.30 7.38 -22.02
N ALA A 224 13.59 7.36 -22.33
CA ALA A 224 14.22 6.21 -22.99
C ALA A 224 14.23 4.97 -22.09
N LEU A 225 14.67 5.12 -20.83
CA LEU A 225 14.66 4.05 -19.83
C LEU A 225 13.24 3.47 -19.61
N TRP A 226 12.23 4.33 -19.53
CA TRP A 226 10.83 3.94 -19.33
C TRP A 226 10.30 2.99 -20.41
N LYS A 227 10.77 3.13 -21.67
CA LYS A 227 10.40 2.21 -22.76
C LYS A 227 10.82 0.77 -22.46
N VAL A 228 11.91 0.59 -21.72
CA VAL A 228 12.42 -0.72 -21.28
C VAL A 228 11.67 -1.19 -20.04
N LEU A 229 11.54 -0.34 -19.01
CA LEU A 229 10.95 -0.71 -17.72
C LEU A 229 9.48 -1.15 -17.84
N LYS A 230 8.70 -0.52 -18.72
CA LYS A 230 7.28 -0.86 -18.89
C LYS A 230 7.04 -2.29 -19.38
N ALA A 231 8.02 -2.93 -20.02
CA ALA A 231 7.89 -4.30 -20.54
C ALA A 231 7.76 -5.35 -19.42
N PHE A 232 8.21 -5.03 -18.21
CA PHE A 232 8.11 -5.91 -17.05
C PHE A 232 6.78 -5.75 -16.30
N MET A 233 5.94 -4.77 -16.65
CA MET A 233 4.75 -4.42 -15.87
C MET A 233 3.45 -4.92 -16.50
N GLU A 234 2.53 -5.37 -15.64
CA GLU A 234 1.16 -5.72 -16.02
C GLU A 234 0.42 -4.51 -16.62
N ALA A 235 -0.41 -4.75 -17.63
CA ALA A 235 -1.17 -3.69 -18.32
C ALA A 235 -2.07 -2.89 -17.37
N ARG A 236 -2.60 -3.53 -16.33
CA ARG A 236 -3.39 -2.86 -15.28
C ARG A 236 -2.56 -1.88 -14.46
N THR A 237 -1.32 -2.25 -14.12
CA THR A 237 -0.39 -1.38 -13.41
C THR A 237 0.00 -0.20 -14.29
N LEU A 238 0.32 -0.44 -15.57
CA LEU A 238 0.66 0.63 -16.52
C LEU A 238 -0.42 1.70 -16.67
N LYS A 239 -1.71 1.33 -16.61
CA LYS A 239 -2.84 2.27 -16.66
C LYS A 239 -2.88 3.23 -15.45
N LYS A 240 -2.21 2.89 -14.36
CA LYS A 240 -2.13 3.70 -13.13
C LYS A 240 -0.90 4.61 -13.12
N ILE A 241 -0.08 4.62 -14.17
CA ILE A 241 1.20 5.35 -14.21
C ILE A 241 1.08 6.57 -15.13
N GLN A 242 1.44 7.74 -14.61
CA GLN A 242 1.55 8.98 -15.37
C GLN A 242 3.01 9.45 -15.37
N VAL A 243 3.60 9.56 -16.56
CA VAL A 243 4.98 10.03 -16.74
C VAL A 243 4.97 11.49 -17.16
N LEU A 244 5.34 12.37 -16.24
CA LEU A 244 5.24 13.82 -16.34
C LEU A 244 6.63 14.46 -16.47
N GLY A 245 6.71 15.55 -17.24
CA GLY A 245 7.93 16.35 -17.39
C GLY A 245 8.21 17.21 -16.15
N THR A 246 8.85 18.37 -16.35
CA THR A 246 9.10 19.36 -15.29
C THR A 246 7.86 20.17 -14.92
N ASN A 247 6.87 20.23 -15.79
CA ASN A 247 5.57 20.90 -15.58
C ASN A 247 4.52 20.01 -14.90
N TYR A 248 4.94 19.11 -14.01
CA TYR A 248 4.09 18.10 -13.38
C TYR A 248 3.12 18.67 -12.32
N LEU A 249 3.42 19.86 -11.78
CA LEU A 249 2.86 20.33 -10.52
C LEU A 249 1.33 20.44 -10.55
N SER A 250 0.74 21.00 -11.60
CA SER A 250 -0.72 21.13 -11.72
C SER A 250 -1.42 19.77 -11.62
N THR A 251 -0.93 18.78 -12.37
CA THR A 251 -1.48 17.41 -12.37
C THR A 251 -1.32 16.73 -11.00
N VAL A 252 -0.19 16.92 -10.31
CA VAL A 252 0.00 16.36 -8.96
C VAL A 252 -0.94 17.04 -7.95
N LEU A 253 -1.13 18.36 -8.06
CA LEU A 253 -2.01 19.12 -7.17
C LEU A 253 -3.50 18.78 -7.35
N GLU A 254 -3.92 18.25 -8.49
CA GLU A 254 -5.26 17.67 -8.65
C GLU A 254 -5.49 16.47 -7.71
N ALA A 255 -4.44 15.72 -7.39
CA ALA A 255 -4.52 14.52 -6.54
C ALA A 255 -4.08 14.77 -5.09
N VAL A 256 -3.19 15.73 -4.83
CA VAL A 256 -2.58 15.95 -3.52
C VAL A 256 -2.77 17.40 -3.08
N GLU A 257 -3.21 17.62 -1.84
CA GLU A 257 -3.27 18.97 -1.26
C GLU A 257 -1.86 19.58 -1.13
N PRO A 258 -1.66 20.89 -1.41
CA PRO A 258 -0.36 21.54 -1.24
C PRO A 258 0.25 21.32 0.15
N SER A 259 -0.56 21.31 1.21
CA SER A 259 -0.12 21.10 2.60
C SER A 259 0.36 19.68 2.92
N ASN A 260 0.03 18.71 2.06
CA ASN A 260 0.51 17.33 2.14
C ASN A 260 1.65 17.05 1.14
N LEU A 261 1.95 17.99 0.25
CA LEU A 261 3.06 17.87 -0.69
C LEU A 261 4.30 18.59 -0.13
N PRO A 262 5.49 17.97 -0.12
CA PRO A 262 6.73 18.63 0.29
C PRO A 262 7.05 19.88 -0.55
N GLU A 263 7.64 20.89 0.08
CA GLU A 263 8.08 22.13 -0.59
C GLU A 263 9.03 21.86 -1.76
N PHE A 264 9.95 20.91 -1.63
CA PHE A 264 10.87 20.53 -2.71
C PHE A 264 10.19 19.88 -3.93
N LEU A 265 8.89 19.55 -3.83
CA LEU A 265 8.04 19.11 -4.94
C LEU A 265 7.00 20.17 -5.36
N GLY A 266 7.11 21.40 -4.86
CA GLY A 266 6.19 22.51 -5.17
C GLY A 266 4.95 22.58 -4.28
N GLY A 267 4.92 21.85 -3.16
CA GLY A 267 3.89 21.99 -2.12
C GLY A 267 4.24 23.05 -1.06
N THR A 268 3.59 22.97 0.11
CA THR A 268 3.81 23.88 1.24
C THR A 268 4.22 23.18 2.54
N CYS A 269 4.37 21.85 2.52
CA CYS A 269 4.80 21.10 3.69
C CYS A 269 6.33 21.15 3.83
N THR A 270 6.81 21.61 4.99
CA THR A 270 8.25 21.68 5.29
C THR A 270 8.68 20.64 6.33
N CYS A 271 7.79 20.24 7.24
CA CYS A 271 8.13 19.40 8.39
C CYS A 271 9.39 19.87 9.16
N SER A 272 9.60 21.19 9.24
CA SER A 272 10.81 21.78 9.83
C SER A 272 11.02 21.33 11.28
N ALA A 273 9.94 21.18 12.06
CA ALA A 273 10.00 20.70 13.44
C ALA A 273 10.54 19.27 13.59
N THR A 274 10.60 18.49 12.51
CA THR A 274 11.02 17.09 12.52
C THR A 274 12.15 16.79 11.53
N GLY A 275 12.90 17.82 11.12
CA GLY A 275 14.08 17.68 10.25
C GLY A 275 13.79 17.59 8.75
N GLY A 276 12.54 17.79 8.31
CA GLY A 276 12.17 17.81 6.90
C GLY A 276 11.19 16.70 6.48
N CYS A 277 10.59 16.88 5.30
CA CYS A 277 9.73 15.86 4.70
C CYS A 277 10.54 14.62 4.30
N LEU A 278 9.98 13.43 4.50
CA LEU A 278 10.56 12.09 4.27
C LEU A 278 11.51 11.53 5.34
N LEU A 279 11.93 12.31 6.34
CA LEU A 279 12.62 11.77 7.52
C LEU A 279 11.66 11.18 8.54
N GLN A 280 10.39 11.59 8.49
CA GLN A 280 9.33 11.07 9.34
C GLN A 280 8.27 10.36 8.51
N ASP A 281 7.71 9.31 9.10
CA ASP A 281 6.58 8.54 8.58
C ASP A 281 5.25 9.28 8.85
N LYS A 282 5.16 10.58 8.51
CA LYS A 282 4.02 11.45 8.86
C LYS A 282 2.75 10.98 8.16
N GLY A 283 1.64 10.87 8.90
CA GLY A 283 0.30 10.62 8.35
C GLY A 283 -0.72 10.28 9.43
N PRO A 284 -1.98 9.94 9.06
CA PRO A 284 -2.99 9.50 10.02
C PRO A 284 -2.54 8.37 10.96
N TRP A 285 -1.63 7.53 10.50
CA TRP A 285 -1.04 6.42 11.26
C TRP A 285 -0.02 6.84 12.33
N THR A 286 0.24 8.14 12.49
CA THR A 286 1.05 8.68 13.59
C THR A 286 0.22 9.31 14.71
N ASP A 287 -1.09 9.47 14.50
CA ASP A 287 -2.00 9.97 15.52
C ASP A 287 -2.45 8.83 16.45
N ALA A 288 -2.13 8.95 17.74
CA ALA A 288 -2.42 7.90 18.73
C ALA A 288 -3.94 7.63 18.89
N GLY A 289 -4.79 8.64 18.69
CA GLY A 289 -6.24 8.49 18.71
C GLY A 289 -6.74 7.69 17.52
N ILE A 290 -6.24 7.97 16.32
CA ILE A 290 -6.57 7.26 15.09
C ILE A 290 -6.08 5.80 15.16
N ILE A 291 -4.87 5.55 15.65
CA ILE A 291 -4.34 4.18 15.81
C ILE A 291 -5.20 3.37 16.78
N ARG A 292 -5.61 3.95 17.92
CA ARG A 292 -6.50 3.26 18.85
C ARG A 292 -7.85 2.93 18.20
N ALA A 293 -8.42 3.88 17.45
CA ALA A 293 -9.68 3.69 16.76
C ALA A 293 -9.59 2.63 15.64
N SER A 294 -8.45 2.54 14.93
CA SER A 294 -8.26 1.57 13.85
C SER A 294 -8.16 0.13 14.36
N LYS A 295 -7.45 -0.09 15.48
CA LYS A 295 -7.34 -1.42 16.12
C LYS A 295 -8.70 -1.97 16.57
N VAL A 296 -9.51 -1.14 17.23
CA VAL A 296 -10.87 -1.54 17.67
C VAL A 296 -11.75 -1.98 16.50
N ARG A 297 -11.58 -1.36 15.33
CA ARG A 297 -12.34 -1.70 14.13
C ARG A 297 -11.87 -3.00 13.49
N TYR A 298 -10.56 -3.22 13.42
CA TYR A 298 -9.97 -4.44 12.88
C TYR A 298 -10.44 -5.66 13.68
N ASP A 299 -10.39 -5.60 15.00
CA ASP A 299 -10.86 -6.69 15.89
C ASP A 299 -12.37 -6.96 15.77
N ALA A 300 -13.16 -5.92 15.46
CA ALA A 300 -14.60 -6.06 15.26
C ALA A 300 -14.95 -6.75 13.92
N SER A 301 -14.16 -6.54 12.87
CA SER A 301 -14.34 -7.22 11.58
C SER A 301 -14.01 -8.72 11.68
N PHE A 302 -12.92 -9.10 12.37
CA PHE A 302 -12.53 -10.50 12.59
C PHE A 302 -13.58 -11.30 13.38
N LYS A 303 -14.21 -10.69 14.39
CA LYS A 303 -15.27 -11.36 15.19
C LYS A 303 -16.59 -11.58 14.44
N VAL A 304 -16.77 -10.97 13.26
CA VAL A 304 -17.99 -11.13 12.46
C VAL A 304 -17.82 -12.22 11.39
N CYS A 305 -16.65 -12.35 10.75
CA CYS A 305 -16.37 -13.46 9.81
C CYS A 305 -16.55 -14.83 10.48
N SER A 306 -16.01 -15.01 11.69
CA SER A 306 -16.16 -16.25 12.48
C SER A 306 -17.62 -16.60 12.82
N LYS A 307 -18.51 -15.60 12.96
CA LYS A 307 -19.94 -15.84 13.22
C LYS A 307 -20.77 -16.19 11.98
N VAL A 308 -20.32 -15.82 10.78
CA VAL A 308 -20.98 -16.19 9.53
C VAL A 308 -20.60 -17.61 9.13
N ALA A 309 -19.34 -18.01 9.34
CA ALA A 309 -18.89 -19.39 9.15
C ALA A 309 -19.60 -20.39 10.10
N GLY A 310 -19.90 -19.98 11.33
CA GLY A 310 -20.61 -20.83 12.31
C GLY A 310 -22.12 -20.98 12.12
N LYS A 311 -22.71 -20.45 11.03
CA LYS A 311 -24.15 -20.56 10.72
C LYS A 311 -24.47 -21.45 9.52
N LEU A 312 -23.46 -22.12 8.97
CA LEU A 312 -23.60 -23.08 7.86
C LEU A 312 -23.31 -24.54 8.26
N ASN A 313 -23.32 -24.83 9.57
CA ASN A 313 -23.32 -26.20 10.10
C ASN A 313 -24.65 -26.50 10.79
#